data_AF-A0A0N4UPS1-F1
#
_entry.id   AF-A0A0N4UPS1-F1
#
_cell.length_a   1.000
_cell.length_b   1.000
_cell.length_c   1.000
_cell.angle_alpha   90.00
_cell.angle_beta   90.00
_cell.angle_gamma   90.00
#
_symmetry.space_group_name_H-M   'P 1'
#
loop_
_entity.id
_entity.type
_entity.pdbx_description
1 polymer ?
#
loop_
_entity_poly.entity_id
_entity_poly.type
_entity_poly.pdbx_seq_one_letter_code
_entity_poly.pdbx_strand_id
1 'polypeptide(L)'
;MRGMGNTTIAIYGDSFAHRSFYSIEKAFSRNRYNEIRLIASRECLPFIDSNFGKNCLTFVNDAIKMLTSTRPDVIYLIFKSHSPVTNYLDEYNVYNDEILKNMQKTIQILSNVSRRIIISYDMIWDPIYQ
;
A
#
# COMPACT_ATOMS: atom_id res chain seq x y z
N MET A 1 10.67 -8.12 -10.89
CA MET A 1 10.66 -9.06 -12.03
C MET A 1 10.47 -8.30 -13.32
N ARG A 2 11.09 -8.74 -14.42
CA ARG A 2 10.94 -8.10 -15.75
C ARG A 2 10.03 -8.91 -16.67
N GLY A 3 9.26 -8.22 -17.50
CA GLY A 3 8.44 -8.77 -18.56
C GLY A 3 8.73 -8.09 -19.90
N MET A 4 7.88 -8.34 -20.90
CA MET A 4 8.00 -7.80 -22.26
C MET A 4 7.00 -6.68 -22.55
N GLY A 5 6.11 -6.38 -21.59
CA GLY A 5 5.15 -5.30 -21.72
C GLY A 5 5.78 -3.94 -21.41
N ASN A 6 4.94 -2.92 -21.30
CA ASN A 6 5.34 -1.54 -21.00
C ASN A 6 4.84 -1.04 -19.63
N THR A 7 3.96 -1.78 -18.96
CA THR A 7 3.38 -1.35 -17.68
C THR A 7 4.34 -1.63 -16.53
N THR A 8 4.62 -0.63 -15.72
CA THR A 8 5.40 -0.76 -14.48
C THR A 8 4.47 -0.84 -13.28
N ILE A 9 4.71 -1.83 -12.41
CA ILE A 9 3.83 -2.14 -11.28
C ILE A 9 4.66 -2.13 -10.01
N ALA A 10 4.14 -1.47 -8.97
CA ALA A 10 4.64 -1.60 -7.62
C ALA A 10 3.58 -2.26 -6.73
N ILE A 11 3.99 -3.22 -5.93
CA ILE A 11 3.18 -3.86 -4.89
C ILE A 11 3.73 -3.34 -3.57
N TYR A 12 3.01 -2.42 -2.94
CA TYR A 12 3.43 -1.66 -1.78
C TYR A 12 2.56 -1.99 -0.57
N GLY A 13 3.16 -2.26 0.59
CA GLY A 13 2.38 -2.66 1.75
C GLY A 13 3.13 -3.39 2.85
N ASP A 14 2.37 -4.19 3.58
CA ASP A 14 2.89 -4.99 4.69
C ASP A 14 3.12 -6.47 4.29
N SER A 15 3.05 -7.37 5.26
CA SER A 15 3.12 -8.82 5.02
C SER A 15 2.07 -9.35 4.02
N PHE A 16 0.93 -8.68 3.85
CA PHE A 16 -0.10 -9.04 2.88
C PHE A 16 0.30 -8.67 1.46
N ALA A 17 0.96 -7.53 1.24
CA ALA A 17 1.58 -7.20 -0.03
C ALA A 17 2.60 -8.28 -0.45
N HIS A 18 3.45 -8.71 0.50
CA HIS A 18 4.41 -9.79 0.24
C HIS A 18 3.72 -11.10 -0.16
N ARG A 19 2.64 -11.49 0.54
CA ARG A 19 1.87 -12.70 0.22
C ARG A 19 1.15 -12.62 -1.13
N SER A 20 0.76 -11.41 -1.54
CA SER A 20 0.00 -11.17 -2.77
C SER A 20 0.87 -11.16 -4.03
N PHE A 21 2.20 -11.04 -3.89
CA PHE A 21 3.14 -10.85 -5.00
C PHE A 21 2.94 -11.85 -6.14
N TYR A 22 2.99 -13.15 -5.84
CA TYR A 22 2.89 -14.20 -6.85
C TYR A 22 1.51 -14.23 -7.53
N SER A 23 0.44 -13.97 -6.79
CA SER A 23 -0.91 -13.94 -7.34
C SER A 23 -1.09 -12.77 -8.31
N ILE A 24 -0.54 -11.59 -7.97
CA ILE A 24 -0.58 -10.42 -8.85
C ILE A 24 0.31 -10.64 -10.08
N GLU A 25 1.53 -11.16 -9.90
CA GLU A 25 2.40 -11.51 -11.02
C GLU A 25 1.68 -12.47 -11.98
N LYS A 26 1.06 -13.53 -11.46
CA LYS A 26 0.33 -14.50 -12.28
C LYS A 26 -0.88 -13.91 -12.98
N ALA A 27 -1.58 -12.96 -12.35
CA ALA A 27 -2.71 -12.27 -12.95
C ALA A 27 -2.30 -11.35 -14.11
N PHE A 28 -1.08 -10.79 -14.07
CA PHE A 28 -0.52 -10.05 -15.19
C PHE A 28 0.29 -10.97 -16.11
N SER A 29 -0.22 -11.24 -17.30
CA SER A 29 0.58 -11.94 -18.31
C SER A 29 1.92 -11.20 -18.56
N ARG A 30 3.03 -11.93 -18.70
CA ARG A 30 4.40 -11.37 -18.87
C ARG A 30 4.57 -10.38 -20.01
N ASN A 31 3.69 -10.44 -20.99
CA ASN A 31 3.58 -9.53 -22.13
C ASN A 31 2.83 -8.22 -21.83
N ARG A 32 2.34 -8.03 -20.60
CA ARG A 32 1.61 -6.82 -20.16
C ARG A 32 2.46 -5.90 -19.29
N TYR A 33 3.32 -6.47 -18.44
CA TYR A 33 4.19 -5.69 -17.57
C TYR A 33 5.63 -5.63 -18.10
N ASN A 34 6.27 -4.48 -17.92
CA ASN A 34 7.72 -4.30 -18.04
C ASN A 34 8.41 -4.71 -16.74
N GLU A 35 7.90 -4.22 -15.61
CA GLU A 35 8.49 -4.49 -14.30
C GLU A 35 7.41 -4.63 -13.22
N ILE A 36 7.59 -5.60 -12.32
CA ILE A 36 6.87 -5.68 -11.04
C ILE A 36 7.88 -5.59 -9.90
N ARG A 37 7.70 -4.62 -9.01
CA ARG A 37 8.50 -4.44 -7.79
C ARG A 37 7.67 -4.74 -6.55
N LEU A 38 8.24 -5.52 -5.64
CA LEU A 38 7.70 -5.70 -4.30
C LEU A 38 8.37 -4.71 -3.35
N ILE A 39 7.55 -3.93 -2.64
CA ILE A 39 7.97 -2.91 -1.68
C ILE A 39 7.18 -3.19 -0.41
N ALA A 40 7.60 -4.18 0.35
CA ALA A 40 6.84 -4.64 1.50
C ALA A 40 7.73 -4.82 2.72
N SER A 41 7.22 -4.41 3.88
CA SER A 41 7.86 -4.68 5.16
C SER A 41 6.84 -5.28 6.12
N ARG A 42 7.26 -6.34 6.83
CA ARG A 42 6.39 -7.03 7.78
C ARG A 42 5.97 -6.05 8.89
N GLU A 43 4.70 -6.10 9.27
CA GLU A 43 4.12 -5.29 10.37
C GLU A 43 4.12 -3.76 10.16
N CYS A 44 4.66 -3.25 9.06
CA CYS A 44 4.65 -1.82 8.76
C CYS A 44 3.42 -1.44 7.93
N LEU A 45 2.53 -0.65 8.51
CA LEU A 45 1.47 -0.02 7.73
C LEU A 45 2.09 0.94 6.70
N PRO A 46 1.63 0.90 5.44
CA PRO A 46 2.25 1.62 4.32
C PRO A 46 1.89 3.12 4.28
N PHE A 47 1.71 3.76 5.44
CA PHE A 47 1.28 5.15 5.54
C PHE A 47 2.37 6.01 6.16
N ILE A 48 2.52 7.24 5.64
CA ILE A 48 3.49 8.21 6.16
C ILE A 48 3.25 8.42 7.65
N ASP A 49 4.31 8.66 8.41
CA ASP A 49 4.27 8.85 9.87
C ASP A 49 3.73 7.63 10.65
N SER A 50 3.55 6.47 10.00
CA SER A 50 3.28 5.21 10.69
C SER A 50 4.52 4.75 11.48
N ASN A 51 4.40 4.78 12.80
CA ASN A 51 5.40 4.26 13.74
C ASN A 51 5.03 2.88 14.32
N PHE A 52 4.19 2.13 13.61
CA PHE A 52 3.78 0.79 14.04
C PHE A 52 4.87 -0.25 13.75
N GLY A 53 5.76 -0.45 14.73
CA GLY A 53 6.83 -1.45 14.66
C GLY A 53 8.22 -0.85 14.49
N LYS A 54 9.25 -1.70 14.61
CA LYS A 54 10.64 -1.27 14.48
C LYS A 54 10.94 -0.86 13.03
N ASN A 55 11.52 0.32 12.86
CA ASN A 55 12.00 0.85 11.57
C ASN A 55 10.92 1.12 10.51
N CYS A 56 9.63 1.11 10.87
CA CYS A 56 8.55 1.31 9.90
C CYS A 56 8.53 2.73 9.32
N LEU A 57 8.81 3.75 10.12
CA LEU A 57 8.95 5.12 9.62
C LEU A 57 10.05 5.24 8.54
N THR A 58 11.21 4.64 8.80
CA THR A 58 12.32 4.62 7.83
C THR A 58 11.91 3.87 6.57
N PHE A 59 11.33 2.68 6.71
CA PHE A 59 10.83 1.89 5.59
C PHE A 59 9.82 2.67 4.73
N VAL A 60 8.82 3.30 5.34
CA VAL A 60 7.80 4.06 4.62
C VAL A 60 8.43 5.24 3.89
N ASN A 61 9.32 5.99 4.54
CA ASN A 61 9.99 7.12 3.90
C ASN A 61 10.83 6.70 2.69
N ASP A 62 11.56 5.59 2.80
CA ASP A 62 12.36 5.07 1.69
C ASP A 62 11.50 4.46 0.58
N ALA A 63 10.41 3.79 0.93
CA ALA A 63 9.42 3.28 -0.01
C ALA A 63 8.79 4.43 -0.82
N ILE A 64 8.37 5.52 -0.16
CA ILE A 64 7.81 6.70 -0.82
C ILE A 64 8.82 7.37 -1.74
N LYS A 65 10.08 7.52 -1.30
CA LYS A 65 11.16 8.04 -2.17
C LYS A 65 11.34 7.16 -3.41
N MET A 66 11.37 5.84 -3.23
CA MET A 66 11.53 4.92 -4.35
C MET A 66 10.34 4.97 -5.32
N LEU A 67 9.11 5.00 -4.81
CA LEU A 67 7.89 5.13 -5.62
C LEU A 67 7.86 6.45 -6.39
N THR A 68 8.30 7.54 -5.77
CA THR A 68 8.38 8.86 -6.40
C THR A 68 9.43 8.91 -7.52
N SER A 69 10.56 8.25 -7.31
CA SER A 69 11.63 8.16 -8.32
C SER A 69 11.25 7.25 -9.49
N THR A 70 10.66 6.10 -9.21
CA THR A 70 10.32 5.08 -10.22
C THR A 70 9.04 5.37 -10.98
N ARG A 71 8.11 6.14 -10.39
CA ARG A 71 6.81 6.54 -10.96
C ARG A 71 6.05 5.39 -11.65
N PRO A 72 5.74 4.31 -10.91
CA PRO A 72 5.09 3.14 -11.50
C PRO A 72 3.72 3.49 -12.09
N ASP A 73 3.34 2.85 -13.20
CA ASP A 73 2.01 3.04 -13.78
C ASP A 73 0.89 2.62 -12.82
N VAL A 74 1.09 1.52 -12.11
CA VAL A 74 0.11 0.95 -11.18
C VAL A 74 0.76 0.69 -9.82
N ILE A 75 0.11 1.14 -8.75
CA ILE A 75 0.46 0.79 -7.38
C ILE A 75 -0.65 -0.08 -6.79
N TYR A 76 -0.31 -1.30 -6.41
CA TYR A 76 -1.13 -2.14 -5.53
C TYR A 76 -0.76 -1.82 -4.09
N LEU A 77 -1.61 -1.05 -3.41
CA LEU A 77 -1.48 -0.74 -1.99
C LEU A 77 -2.21 -1.81 -1.18
N ILE A 78 -1.46 -2.72 -0.58
CA ILE A 78 -2.02 -3.92 0.07
C ILE A 78 -1.55 -4.01 1.52
N PHE A 79 -2.47 -3.96 2.47
CA PHE A 79 -2.13 -4.03 3.89
C PHE A 79 -3.18 -4.80 4.68
N LYS A 80 -2.79 -5.35 5.82
CA LYS A 80 -3.73 -5.82 6.80
C LYS A 80 -4.23 -4.64 7.64
N SER A 81 -5.54 -4.53 7.77
CA SER A 81 -6.16 -3.62 8.72
C SER A 81 -5.95 -4.16 10.13
N HIS A 82 -5.08 -3.47 10.87
CA HIS A 82 -4.88 -3.64 12.30
C HIS A 82 -5.11 -2.30 12.99
N SER A 83 -5.26 -2.31 14.32
CA SER A 83 -5.17 -1.07 15.09
C SER A 83 -3.87 -0.37 14.71
N PRO A 84 -3.94 0.88 14.23
CA PRO A 84 -5.00 1.85 14.48
C PRO A 84 -5.97 2.07 13.30
N VAL A 85 -5.76 1.44 12.14
CA VAL A 85 -6.63 1.56 10.95
C VAL A 85 -8.04 1.03 11.22
N THR A 86 -8.15 0.06 12.14
CA THR A 86 -9.42 -0.57 12.53
C THR A 86 -10.09 0.10 13.74
N ASN A 87 -9.45 1.11 14.33
CA ASN A 87 -10.08 1.82 15.43
C ASN A 87 -11.22 2.68 14.88
N TYR A 88 -12.24 2.92 15.71
CA TYR A 88 -13.24 3.93 15.37
C TYR A 88 -12.53 5.25 15.08
N LEU A 89 -12.92 5.88 13.97
CA LEU A 89 -12.54 7.26 13.70
C LEU A 89 -12.90 8.10 14.93
N ASP A 90 -12.09 9.12 15.22
CA ASP A 90 -12.41 10.08 16.28
C ASP A 90 -13.89 10.52 16.14
N GLU A 91 -14.72 10.03 17.06
CA GLU A 91 -16.19 10.16 17.00
C GLU A 91 -16.63 11.62 17.08
N TYR A 92 -15.77 12.48 17.63
CA TYR A 92 -16.03 13.90 17.80
C TYR A 92 -15.56 14.70 16.60
N ASN A 93 -14.48 14.29 15.93
CA ASN A 93 -13.98 14.97 14.74
C ASN A 93 -13.07 14.11 13.86
N VAL A 94 -13.63 13.59 12.76
CA VAL A 94 -12.87 12.86 11.72
C VAL A 94 -11.70 13.66 11.13
N TYR A 95 -11.77 15.01 11.14
CA TYR A 95 -10.68 15.87 10.69
C TYR A 95 -9.52 15.93 11.68
N ASN A 96 -9.66 15.37 12.88
CA ASN A 96 -8.57 15.27 13.85
C ASN A 96 -7.86 13.91 13.80
N ASP A 97 -8.48 12.89 13.22
CA ASP A 97 -7.92 11.55 13.13
C ASP A 97 -6.58 11.53 12.37
N GLU A 98 -5.50 11.25 13.10
CA GLU A 98 -4.14 11.26 12.56
C GLU A 98 -3.91 10.14 11.56
N ILE A 99 -4.55 8.98 11.75
CA ILE A 99 -4.38 7.83 10.86
C ILE A 99 -5.04 8.10 9.54
N LEU A 100 -6.27 8.65 9.56
CA LEU A 100 -6.95 9.06 8.35
C LEU A 100 -6.15 10.14 7.61
N LYS A 101 -5.60 11.14 8.31
CA LYS A 101 -4.72 12.15 7.70
C LYS A 101 -3.50 11.53 7.05
N ASN A 102 -2.86 10.58 7.72
CA ASN A 102 -1.67 9.91 7.23
C ASN A 102 -1.98 9.04 6.01
N MET A 103 -3.11 8.33 6.01
CA MET A 103 -3.62 7.59 4.86
C MET A 103 -3.91 8.54 3.69
N GLN A 104 -4.63 9.63 3.92
CA GLN A 104 -4.95 10.63 2.88
C GLN A 104 -3.70 11.24 2.27
N LYS A 105 -2.74 11.70 3.09
CA LYS A 105 -1.45 12.22 2.63
C LYS A 105 -0.71 11.17 1.80
N THR A 106 -0.69 9.91 2.25
CA THR A 106 -0.04 8.82 1.52
C THR A 106 -0.68 8.64 0.16
N ILE A 107 -2.01 8.48 0.10
CA ILE A 107 -2.74 8.31 -1.16
C ILE A 107 -2.50 9.49 -2.10
N GLN A 108 -2.48 10.72 -1.59
CA GLN A 108 -2.22 11.92 -2.39
C GLN A 108 -0.81 11.91 -3.00
N ILE A 109 0.22 11.49 -2.24
CA ILE A 109 1.57 11.33 -2.79
C ILE A 109 1.57 10.26 -3.88
N LEU A 110 0.98 9.10 -3.59
CA LEU A 110 0.94 7.97 -4.53
C LEU A 110 0.19 8.33 -5.83
N SER A 111 -0.88 9.14 -5.75
CA SER A 111 -1.67 9.53 -6.91
C SER A 111 -0.92 10.50 -7.83
N ASN A 112 0.03 11.26 -7.29
CA ASN A 112 0.85 12.19 -8.08
C ASN A 112 1.99 11.47 -8.84
N VAL A 113 2.33 10.25 -8.42
CA VAL A 113 3.47 9.49 -8.95
C VAL A 113 3.05 8.22 -9.70
N SER A 114 1.76 7.91 -9.74
CA SER A 114 1.22 6.75 -10.46
C SER A 114 -0.03 7.11 -11.26
N ARG A 115 -0.37 6.28 -12.24
CA ARG A 115 -1.60 6.47 -13.02
C ARG A 115 -2.81 5.84 -12.33
N ARG A 116 -2.58 4.80 -11.55
CA ARG A 116 -3.64 4.03 -10.86
C ARG A 116 -3.12 3.53 -9.52
N ILE A 117 -3.98 3.63 -8.51
CA ILE A 117 -3.80 2.98 -7.21
C ILE A 117 -4.93 1.96 -7.05
N ILE A 118 -4.58 0.73 -6.71
CA ILE A 118 -5.53 -0.31 -6.32
C ILE A 118 -5.30 -0.55 -4.83
N ILE A 119 -6.30 -0.19 -4.02
CA ILE A 119 -6.24 -0.37 -2.57
C ILE A 119 -6.92 -1.69 -2.24
N SER A 120 -6.22 -2.57 -1.53
CA SER A 120 -6.76 -3.82 -1.02
C SER A 120 -6.38 -3.97 0.44
N TYR A 121 -7.36 -4.28 1.27
CA TYR A 121 -7.16 -4.58 2.68
C TYR A 121 -8.00 -5.79 3.06
N ASP A 122 -7.59 -6.52 4.11
CA ASP A 122 -8.49 -7.52 4.67
C ASP A 122 -9.68 -6.83 5.34
N MET A 123 -10.89 -7.23 4.97
CA MET A 123 -12.04 -6.91 5.80
C MET A 123 -11.92 -7.74 7.07
N ILE A 124 -11.93 -7.08 8.23
CA ILE A 124 -12.09 -7.78 9.50
C ILE A 124 -13.38 -8.59 9.40
N TRP A 125 -13.30 -9.87 9.73
CA TRP A 125 -14.47 -10.74 9.78
C TRP A 125 -15.35 -10.26 10.93
N ASP A 126 -16.33 -9.41 10.63
CA ASP A 126 -17.31 -8.92 11.60
C ASP A 126 -18.63 -9.70 11.40
N PRO A 127 -19.09 -10.47 12.41
CA PRO A 127 -20.35 -11.22 12.34
C PRO A 127 -21.58 -10.36 12.10
N ILE A 128 -21.52 -9.03 12.30
CA ILE A 128 -22.67 -8.13 12.22
C ILE A 128 -23.15 -7.89 10.77
N TYR A 129 -22.34 -8.20 9.75
CA TYR A 129 -22.67 -7.99 8.34
C TYR A 129 -23.19 -9.25 7.60
N GLN A 130 -23.82 -10.20 8.30
CA GLN A 130 -24.55 -11.35 7.72
C GLN A 130 -26.05 -11.25 7.97
#